data_AF-A0AAW6P5M3-F1
#
_entry.id   AF-A0AAW6P5M3-F1
#
_cell.length_a   1.000
_cell.length_b   1.000
_cell.length_c   1.000
_cell.angle_alpha   90.00
_cell.angle_beta   90.00
_cell.angle_gamma   90.00
#
_symmetry.space_group_name_H-M   'P 1'
#
loop_
_entity.id
_entity.type
_entity.pdbx_description
1 polymer ?
#
loop_
_entity_poly.entity_id
_entity_poly.type
_entity_poly.pdbx_seq_one_letter_code
_entity_poly.pdbx_strand_id
1 'polypeptide(L)'
;MPRAAILPANPRDPTGADRLERGAFRDFSKRFRKIRDGYLLALDRIPSEPVVNRRYVFNLDSTLLNVMFSGLDSMVDSILLEGGEDKLWFFESYVSVAYQRGTAQQFANLGQQSPVYHAGQQSLRDILMSEPYRRRIALVRAREFEEMKGLSGTTKNTLNRVLAEGIARGKNPREIAKDISSSVTSLDDVRARRIARTEIPTALRRARMDETDDAQERYGIRTMEMHISALSPTTRRTHAARHATLHTTEEQRDWWAEDANSINCKCSTVSVMVDDNGKPLVPAIVESAKRNKQVMEAKGRGPWAKEE
;
A
#
# COMPACT_ATOMS: atom_id res chain seq x y z
N MET A 1 -1.14 -30.43 23.85
CA MET A 1 0.17 -29.80 23.58
C MET A 1 -0.06 -28.51 22.81
N PRO A 2 0.70 -27.44 23.11
CA PRO A 2 0.61 -26.19 22.37
C PRO A 2 0.97 -26.42 20.90
N ARG A 3 0.22 -25.81 19.98
CA ARG A 3 0.47 -25.87 18.54
C ARG A 3 1.28 -24.65 18.10
N ALA A 4 2.13 -24.82 17.10
CA ALA A 4 2.96 -23.74 16.57
C ALA A 4 2.11 -22.67 15.86
N ALA A 5 2.65 -21.46 15.70
CA ALA A 5 2.08 -20.44 14.84
C ALA A 5 2.14 -20.85 13.35
N ILE A 6 1.32 -20.21 12.51
CA ILE A 6 1.27 -20.43 11.07
C ILE A 6 2.22 -19.44 10.37
N LEU A 7 3.33 -19.95 9.84
CA LEU A 7 4.24 -19.15 9.01
C LEU A 7 3.64 -18.89 7.61
N PRO A 8 4.03 -17.79 6.94
CA PRO A 8 3.60 -17.53 5.57
C PRO A 8 4.03 -18.66 4.62
N ALA A 9 3.11 -19.09 3.75
CA ALA A 9 3.38 -20.16 2.80
C ALA A 9 4.48 -19.82 1.78
N ASN A 10 4.63 -18.55 1.43
CA ASN A 10 5.69 -18.06 0.56
C ASN A 10 6.64 -17.13 1.32
N PRO A 11 7.86 -17.58 1.66
CA PRO A 11 8.84 -16.75 2.36
C PRO A 11 9.23 -15.46 1.62
N ARG A 12 9.09 -15.43 0.29
CA ARG A 12 9.41 -14.25 -0.55
C ARG A 12 8.27 -13.24 -0.65
N ASP A 13 7.08 -13.62 -0.23
CA ASP A 13 5.90 -12.77 -0.14
C ASP A 13 5.16 -13.04 1.18
N PRO A 14 5.74 -12.63 2.33
CA PRO A 14 5.15 -12.88 3.66
C PRO A 14 3.75 -12.32 3.86
N THR A 15 3.37 -11.29 3.09
CA THR A 15 2.03 -10.70 3.15
C THR A 15 1.06 -11.41 2.20
N GLY A 16 1.55 -12.11 1.18
CA GLY A 16 0.71 -12.69 0.12
C GLY A 16 -0.01 -11.62 -0.72
N ALA A 17 0.45 -10.37 -0.68
CA ALA A 17 -0.24 -9.22 -1.25
C ALA A 17 0.11 -8.98 -2.73
N ASP A 18 1.11 -9.68 -3.29
CA ASP A 18 1.67 -9.40 -4.61
C ASP A 18 0.64 -9.49 -5.77
N ARG A 19 -0.39 -10.34 -5.64
CA ARG A 19 -1.50 -10.39 -6.61
C ARG A 19 -2.39 -9.15 -6.54
N LEU A 20 -2.68 -8.66 -5.32
CA LEU A 20 -3.48 -7.44 -5.11
C LEU A 20 -2.71 -6.21 -5.61
N GLU A 21 -1.42 -6.10 -5.27
CA GLU A 21 -0.54 -5.02 -5.76
C GLU A 21 -0.51 -4.95 -7.30
N ARG A 22 -0.32 -6.09 -7.97
CA ARG A 22 -0.34 -6.14 -9.44
C ARG A 22 -1.70 -5.79 -10.04
N GLY A 23 -2.79 -6.10 -9.34
CA GLY A 23 -4.13 -5.64 -9.71
C GLY A 23 -4.22 -4.11 -9.63
N ALA A 24 -3.86 -3.54 -8.49
CA ALA A 24 -3.87 -2.10 -8.26
C ALA A 24 -3.01 -1.35 -9.27
N PHE A 25 -1.81 -1.85 -9.59
CA PHE A 25 -0.96 -1.25 -10.63
C PHE A 25 -1.65 -1.18 -11.99
N ARG A 26 -2.35 -2.23 -12.41
CA ARG A 26 -3.06 -2.22 -13.69
C ARG A 26 -4.20 -1.21 -13.70
N ASP A 27 -4.91 -1.05 -12.59
CA ASP A 27 -5.99 -0.08 -12.48
C ASP A 27 -5.47 1.36 -12.39
N PHE A 28 -4.37 1.61 -11.68
CA PHE A 28 -3.65 2.88 -11.75
C PHE A 28 -3.24 3.20 -13.19
N SER A 29 -2.55 2.29 -13.89
CA SER A 29 -2.15 2.53 -15.28
C SER A 29 -3.34 2.74 -16.23
N LYS A 30 -4.51 2.14 -15.98
CA LYS A 30 -5.75 2.45 -16.74
C LYS A 30 -6.25 3.86 -16.45
N ARG A 31 -6.29 4.27 -15.17
CA ARG A 31 -6.75 5.59 -14.73
C ARG A 31 -5.84 6.71 -15.24
N PHE A 32 -4.53 6.53 -15.14
CA PHE A 32 -3.54 7.46 -15.67
C PHE A 32 -3.63 7.61 -17.20
N ARG A 33 -3.91 6.52 -17.94
CA ARG A 33 -4.20 6.63 -19.38
C ARG A 33 -5.44 7.47 -19.66
N LYS A 34 -6.55 7.26 -18.92
CA LYS A 34 -7.75 8.11 -19.06
C LYS A 34 -7.45 9.58 -18.79
N ILE A 35 -6.65 9.87 -17.76
CA ILE A 35 -6.23 11.24 -17.43
C ILE A 35 -5.43 11.84 -18.58
N ARG A 36 -4.38 11.13 -19.06
CA ARG A 36 -3.59 11.56 -20.22
C ARG A 36 -4.49 11.91 -21.40
N ASP A 37 -5.37 10.98 -21.77
CA ASP A 37 -6.23 11.13 -22.95
C ASP A 37 -7.15 12.35 -22.79
N GLY A 38 -7.66 12.62 -21.59
CA GLY A 38 -8.41 13.84 -21.29
C GLY A 38 -7.60 15.14 -21.44
N TYR A 39 -6.35 15.15 -20.98
CA TYR A 39 -5.46 16.30 -21.19
C TYR A 39 -5.11 16.50 -22.67
N LEU A 40 -4.91 15.42 -23.43
CA LEU A 40 -4.66 15.50 -24.87
C LEU A 40 -5.89 16.05 -25.63
N LEU A 41 -7.09 15.59 -25.28
CA LEU A 41 -8.33 16.13 -25.84
C LEU A 41 -8.53 17.62 -25.50
N ALA A 42 -8.13 18.06 -24.31
CA ALA A 42 -8.17 19.47 -23.95
C ALA A 42 -7.17 20.28 -24.78
N LEU A 43 -5.94 19.79 -24.94
CA LEU A 43 -4.90 20.42 -25.78
C LEU A 43 -5.34 20.56 -27.24
N ASP A 44 -5.95 19.53 -27.82
CA ASP A 44 -6.42 19.54 -29.22
C ASP A 44 -7.52 20.57 -29.49
N ARG A 45 -8.26 20.98 -28.45
CA ARG A 45 -9.31 22.01 -28.53
C ARG A 45 -8.77 23.43 -28.47
N ILE A 46 -7.50 23.62 -28.14
CA ILE A 46 -6.89 24.94 -28.04
C ILE A 46 -6.53 25.41 -29.46
N PRO A 47 -7.12 26.53 -29.94
CA PRO A 47 -6.74 27.10 -31.23
C PRO A 47 -5.27 27.51 -31.20
N SER A 48 -4.50 27.02 -32.16
CA SER A 48 -3.07 27.33 -32.28
C SER A 48 -2.67 27.52 -33.73
N GLU A 49 -1.82 28.51 -33.97
CA GLU A 49 -1.31 28.83 -35.29
C GLU A 49 0.23 28.84 -35.27
N PRO A 50 0.89 28.30 -36.31
CA PRO A 50 2.33 28.37 -36.43
C PRO A 50 2.75 29.80 -36.79
N VAL A 51 3.73 30.33 -36.05
CA VAL A 51 4.37 31.62 -36.31
C VAL A 51 5.81 31.39 -36.81
N VAL A 52 6.34 32.37 -37.55
CA VAL A 52 7.73 32.39 -38.06
C VAL A 52 8.70 31.97 -36.94
N ASN A 53 9.60 31.04 -37.25
CA ASN A 53 10.50 30.33 -36.32
C ASN A 53 9.91 29.14 -35.52
N ARG A 54 8.84 28.48 -36.03
CA ARG A 54 8.25 27.24 -35.45
C ARG A 54 7.72 27.38 -34.02
N ARG A 55 7.44 28.61 -33.57
CA ARG A 55 6.72 28.85 -32.32
C ARG A 55 5.22 28.91 -32.62
N TYR A 56 4.41 28.37 -31.72
CA TYR A 56 2.96 28.44 -31.80
C TYR A 56 2.44 29.60 -30.96
N VAL A 57 1.47 30.34 -31.47
CA VAL A 57 0.65 31.26 -30.67
C VAL A 57 -0.66 30.56 -30.37
N PHE A 58 -1.01 30.52 -29.09
CA PHE A 58 -2.25 29.95 -28.60
C PHE A 58 -3.23 31.09 -28.32
N ASN A 59 -4.37 31.10 -29.02
CA ASN A 59 -5.39 32.13 -28.84
C ASN A 59 -6.26 31.76 -27.64
N LEU A 60 -5.76 32.03 -26.44
CA LEU A 60 -6.44 31.76 -25.18
C LEU A 60 -6.54 33.04 -24.34
N ASP A 61 -7.76 33.43 -23.98
CA ASP A 61 -7.95 34.37 -22.89
C ASP A 61 -7.83 33.67 -21.52
N SER A 62 -7.61 34.46 -20.47
CA SER A 62 -7.44 33.94 -19.11
C SER A 62 -8.67 33.20 -18.57
N THR A 63 -9.86 33.55 -19.05
CA THR A 63 -11.13 32.97 -18.61
C THR A 63 -11.28 31.55 -19.16
N LEU A 64 -11.02 31.37 -20.45
CA LEU A 64 -11.07 30.07 -21.13
C LEU A 64 -10.03 29.10 -20.57
N LEU A 65 -8.83 29.61 -20.25
CA LEU A 65 -7.77 28.82 -19.61
C LEU A 65 -8.20 28.32 -18.22
N ASN A 66 -8.82 29.18 -17.41
CA ASN A 66 -9.30 28.82 -16.08
C ASN A 66 -10.45 27.79 -16.13
N VAL A 67 -11.41 27.96 -17.05
CA VAL A 67 -12.50 27.00 -17.26
C VAL A 67 -11.96 25.64 -17.69
N MET A 68 -10.97 25.62 -18.59
CA MET A 68 -10.31 24.38 -19.02
C MET A 68 -9.62 23.68 -17.84
N PHE A 69 -8.83 24.40 -17.04
CA PHE A 69 -8.16 23.79 -15.89
C PHE A 69 -9.14 23.30 -14.83
N SER A 70 -10.21 24.04 -14.53
CA SER A 70 -11.25 23.57 -13.62
C SER A 70 -11.93 22.29 -14.11
N GLY A 71 -12.16 22.17 -15.42
CA GLY A 71 -12.68 20.96 -16.03
C GLY A 71 -11.72 19.78 -15.94
N LEU A 72 -10.43 20.01 -16.21
CA LEU A 72 -9.38 19.00 -16.09
C LEU A 72 -9.21 18.52 -14.64
N ASP A 73 -9.24 19.43 -13.68
CA ASP A 73 -9.17 19.11 -12.26
C ASP A 73 -10.35 18.24 -11.82
N SER A 74 -11.57 18.59 -12.24
CA SER A 74 -12.77 17.79 -11.94
C SER A 74 -12.70 16.40 -12.57
N MET A 75 -12.18 16.31 -13.80
CA MET A 75 -11.95 15.04 -14.48
C MET A 75 -10.95 14.17 -13.72
N VAL A 76 -9.80 14.72 -13.30
CA VAL A 76 -8.79 13.97 -12.54
C VAL A 76 -9.38 13.44 -11.23
N ASP A 77 -10.14 14.24 -10.49
CA ASP A 77 -10.81 13.79 -9.27
C ASP A 77 -11.80 12.66 -9.55
N SER A 78 -12.67 12.81 -10.54
CA SER A 78 -13.64 11.77 -10.88
C SER A 78 -12.98 10.43 -11.22
N ILE A 79 -11.74 10.45 -11.72
CA ILE A 79 -10.97 9.26 -12.07
C ILE A 79 -10.22 8.70 -10.86
N LEU A 80 -9.49 9.51 -10.10
CA LEU A 80 -8.64 9.00 -9.01
C LEU A 80 -9.41 8.79 -7.71
N LEU A 81 -10.48 9.56 -7.49
CA LEU A 81 -11.38 9.50 -6.33
C LEU A 81 -12.73 8.87 -6.70
N GLU A 82 -12.77 8.03 -7.73
CA GLU A 82 -13.99 7.32 -8.14
C GLU A 82 -14.62 6.60 -6.93
N GLY A 83 -15.90 6.88 -6.70
CA GLY A 83 -16.68 6.37 -5.56
C GLY A 83 -16.68 7.28 -4.33
N GLY A 84 -15.91 8.37 -4.34
CA GLY A 84 -15.82 9.29 -3.21
C GLY A 84 -15.20 8.64 -1.97
N GLU A 85 -15.40 9.27 -0.81
CA GLU A 85 -14.86 8.80 0.47
C GLU A 85 -15.43 7.42 0.86
N ASP A 86 -16.73 7.22 0.64
CA ASP A 86 -17.44 6.01 1.09
C ASP A 86 -17.12 4.76 0.28
N LYS A 87 -16.89 4.91 -1.03
CA LYS A 87 -16.76 3.79 -1.98
C LYS A 87 -15.51 3.90 -2.85
N LEU A 88 -14.45 4.51 -2.33
CA LEU A 88 -13.18 4.70 -3.03
C LEU A 88 -12.71 3.39 -3.68
N TRP A 89 -12.54 3.39 -5.01
CA TRP A 89 -12.19 2.19 -5.78
C TRP A 89 -10.95 1.45 -5.25
N PHE A 90 -9.93 2.21 -4.82
CA PHE A 90 -8.65 1.66 -4.34
C PHE A 90 -8.84 0.94 -3.01
N PHE A 91 -9.62 1.55 -2.10
CA PHE A 91 -9.95 0.93 -0.84
C PHE A 91 -10.80 -0.32 -1.04
N GLU A 92 -11.92 -0.22 -1.76
CA GLU A 92 -12.91 -1.29 -1.90
C GLU A 92 -12.34 -2.53 -2.62
N SER A 93 -11.48 -2.32 -3.62
CA SER A 93 -10.97 -3.43 -4.43
C SER A 93 -9.67 -4.05 -3.90
N TYR A 94 -8.90 -3.32 -3.10
CA TYR A 94 -7.54 -3.72 -2.75
C TYR A 94 -7.23 -3.65 -1.26
N VAL A 95 -7.42 -2.49 -0.63
CA VAL A 95 -7.03 -2.28 0.77
C VAL A 95 -7.97 -3.03 1.73
N SER A 96 -9.29 -2.95 1.52
CA SER A 96 -10.29 -3.68 2.31
C SER A 96 -10.09 -5.21 2.22
N VAL A 97 -9.77 -5.70 1.02
CA VAL A 97 -9.49 -7.11 0.74
C VAL A 97 -8.23 -7.57 1.48
N ALA A 98 -7.19 -6.74 1.52
CA ALA A 98 -5.97 -7.03 2.26
C ALA A 98 -6.20 -7.02 3.77
N TYR A 99 -7.00 -6.07 4.27
CA TYR A 99 -7.39 -6.00 5.69
C TYR A 99 -8.17 -7.25 6.11
N GLN A 100 -9.24 -7.59 5.38
CA GLN A 100 -10.02 -8.81 5.64
C GLN A 100 -9.16 -10.08 5.59
N ARG A 101 -8.21 -10.16 4.65
CA ARG A 101 -7.25 -11.26 4.58
C ARG A 101 -6.35 -11.34 5.81
N GLY A 102 -5.83 -10.20 6.28
CA GLY A 102 -5.04 -10.14 7.51
C GLY A 102 -5.82 -10.68 8.71
N THR A 103 -7.08 -10.25 8.85
CA THR A 103 -7.98 -10.76 9.90
C THR A 103 -8.22 -12.26 9.77
N ALA A 104 -8.46 -12.77 8.56
CA ALA A 104 -8.65 -14.21 8.33
C ALA A 104 -7.40 -15.03 8.67
N GLN A 105 -6.20 -14.53 8.28
CA GLN A 105 -4.93 -15.16 8.62
C GLN A 105 -4.71 -15.19 10.13
N GLN A 106 -5.05 -14.10 10.80
CA GLN A 106 -4.89 -14.00 12.24
C GLN A 106 -5.87 -14.88 13.02
N PHE A 107 -7.13 -14.91 12.58
CA PHE A 107 -8.15 -15.80 13.13
C PHE A 107 -7.70 -17.26 13.07
N ALA A 108 -7.20 -17.71 11.92
CA ALA A 108 -6.67 -19.07 11.77
C ALA A 108 -5.42 -19.30 12.65
N ASN A 109 -4.50 -18.33 12.71
CA ASN A 109 -3.26 -18.43 13.48
C ASN A 109 -3.51 -18.52 14.99
N LEU A 110 -4.39 -17.69 15.55
CA LEU A 110 -4.74 -17.71 16.97
C LEU A 110 -5.60 -18.92 17.31
N GLY A 111 -6.57 -19.28 16.45
CA GLY A 111 -7.40 -20.47 16.62
C GLY A 111 -6.59 -21.77 16.64
N GLN A 112 -5.48 -21.82 15.92
CA GLN A 112 -4.57 -22.97 15.98
C GLN A 112 -3.82 -23.04 17.32
N GLN A 113 -3.34 -21.92 17.83
CA GLN A 113 -2.43 -21.87 18.97
C GLN A 113 -3.15 -21.89 20.33
N SER A 114 -4.32 -21.25 20.43
CA SER A 114 -5.03 -21.04 21.70
C SER A 114 -6.41 -21.72 21.70
N PRO A 115 -6.60 -22.77 22.53
CA PRO A 115 -7.92 -23.36 22.74
C PRO A 115 -8.96 -22.38 23.27
N VAL A 116 -8.55 -21.43 24.11
CA VAL A 116 -9.45 -20.41 24.69
C VAL A 116 -9.95 -19.47 23.61
N TYR A 117 -9.05 -18.97 22.76
CA TYR A 117 -9.44 -18.14 21.61
C TYR A 117 -10.34 -18.93 20.65
N HIS A 118 -9.96 -20.17 20.31
CA HIS A 118 -10.77 -21.01 19.41
C HIS A 118 -12.18 -21.27 19.95
N ALA A 119 -12.34 -21.45 21.27
CA ALA A 119 -13.66 -21.63 21.89
C ALA A 119 -14.47 -20.33 21.96
N GLY A 120 -13.80 -19.20 22.24
CA GLY A 120 -14.43 -17.90 22.42
C GLY A 120 -14.67 -17.10 21.14
N GLN A 121 -13.94 -17.39 20.07
CA GLN A 121 -14.08 -16.75 18.76
C GLN A 121 -14.47 -17.81 17.72
N GLN A 122 -15.78 -17.98 17.53
CA GLN A 122 -16.30 -19.14 16.79
C GLN A 122 -16.20 -18.98 15.27
N SER A 123 -16.28 -17.75 14.74
CA SER A 123 -16.24 -17.54 13.30
C SER A 123 -15.56 -16.24 12.88
N LEU A 124 -14.90 -16.30 11.72
CA LEU A 124 -14.40 -15.09 11.05
C LEU A 124 -15.54 -14.11 10.75
N ARG A 125 -16.74 -14.60 10.42
CA ARG A 125 -17.89 -13.75 10.11
C ARG A 125 -18.26 -12.84 11.29
N ASP A 126 -18.18 -13.35 12.51
CA ASP A 126 -18.49 -12.58 13.72
C ASP A 126 -17.47 -11.45 13.93
N ILE A 127 -16.18 -11.71 13.66
CA ILE A 127 -15.16 -10.65 13.66
C ILE A 127 -15.50 -9.58 12.63
N LEU A 128 -15.77 -9.96 11.38
CA LEU A 128 -16.00 -9.01 10.29
C LEU A 128 -17.26 -8.15 10.48
N MET A 129 -18.25 -8.66 11.21
CA MET A 129 -19.48 -7.93 11.54
C MET A 129 -19.39 -7.17 12.88
N SER A 130 -18.34 -7.43 13.67
CA SER A 130 -18.14 -6.81 14.97
C SER A 130 -18.01 -5.29 14.84
N GLU A 131 -18.44 -4.60 15.89
CA GLU A 131 -18.34 -3.15 16.01
C GLU A 131 -16.87 -2.68 16.00
N PRO A 132 -15.93 -3.33 16.75
CA PRO A 132 -14.52 -2.96 16.73
C PRO A 132 -13.86 -3.14 15.35
N TYR A 133 -14.20 -4.20 14.60
CA TYR A 133 -13.70 -4.36 13.23
C TYR A 133 -14.18 -3.24 12.31
N ARG A 134 -15.49 -2.93 12.35
CA ARG A 134 -16.09 -1.87 11.51
C ARG A 134 -15.52 -0.48 11.82
N ARG A 135 -15.26 -0.16 13.10
CA ARG A 135 -14.59 1.10 13.47
C ARG A 135 -13.18 1.18 12.91
N ARG A 136 -12.36 0.13 13.09
CA ARG A 136 -10.95 0.12 12.66
C ARG A 136 -10.82 0.21 11.14
N ILE A 137 -11.63 -0.54 10.39
CA ILE A 137 -11.57 -0.50 8.94
C ILE A 137 -12.08 0.84 8.36
N ALA A 138 -13.00 1.54 9.04
CA ALA A 138 -13.41 2.88 8.66
C ALA A 138 -12.26 3.90 8.78
N LEU A 139 -11.42 3.80 9.82
CA LEU A 139 -10.21 4.63 9.95
C LEU A 139 -9.19 4.35 8.84
N VAL A 140 -9.06 3.09 8.42
CA VAL A 140 -8.23 2.74 7.26
C VAL A 140 -8.80 3.40 6.00
N ARG A 141 -10.11 3.30 5.75
CA ARG A 141 -10.77 3.95 4.60
C ARG A 141 -10.50 5.44 4.54
N ALA A 142 -10.72 6.16 5.64
CA ALA A 142 -10.50 7.61 5.71
C ALA A 142 -9.05 7.98 5.36
N ARG A 143 -8.07 7.23 5.88
CA ARG A 143 -6.66 7.43 5.55
C ARG A 143 -6.36 7.17 4.07
N GLU A 144 -6.91 6.10 3.49
CA GLU A 144 -6.72 5.80 2.07
C GLU A 144 -7.30 6.88 1.16
N PHE A 145 -8.43 7.47 1.55
CA PHE A 145 -9.04 8.56 0.81
C PHE A 145 -8.16 9.81 0.81
N GLU A 146 -7.57 10.18 1.95
CA GLU A 146 -6.62 11.30 2.02
C GLU A 146 -5.35 11.06 1.20
N GLU A 147 -4.80 9.84 1.21
CA GLU A 147 -3.65 9.50 0.37
C GLU A 147 -3.97 9.64 -1.13
N MET A 148 -5.16 9.17 -1.54
CA MET A 148 -5.64 9.28 -2.92
C MET A 148 -5.97 10.73 -3.32
N LYS A 149 -6.45 11.56 -2.39
CA LYS A 149 -6.60 13.02 -2.61
C LYS A 149 -5.23 13.67 -2.86
N GLY A 150 -4.22 13.29 -2.08
CA GLY A 150 -2.84 13.75 -2.29
C GLY A 150 -2.28 13.36 -3.66
N LEU A 151 -2.55 12.14 -4.12
CA LEU A 151 -2.21 11.70 -5.48
C LEU A 151 -2.94 12.51 -6.55
N SER A 152 -4.24 12.76 -6.36
CA SER A 152 -5.05 13.57 -7.27
C SER A 152 -4.49 14.98 -7.41
N GLY A 153 -4.29 15.68 -6.28
CA GLY A 153 -3.72 17.04 -6.27
C GLY A 153 -2.35 17.12 -6.92
N THR A 154 -1.46 16.15 -6.64
CA THR A 154 -0.12 16.10 -7.28
C THR A 154 -0.23 15.92 -8.80
N THR A 155 -1.17 15.08 -9.25
CA THR A 155 -1.40 14.81 -10.67
C THR A 155 -1.88 16.07 -11.39
N LYS A 156 -2.89 16.75 -10.85
CA LYS A 156 -3.40 18.03 -11.38
C LYS A 156 -2.31 19.07 -11.49
N ASN A 157 -1.58 19.32 -10.39
CA ASN A 157 -0.52 20.32 -10.34
C ASN A 157 0.56 20.03 -11.39
N THR A 158 0.96 18.78 -11.54
CA THR A 158 1.99 18.38 -12.50
C THR A 158 1.52 18.61 -13.93
N LEU A 159 0.33 18.12 -14.28
CA LEU A 159 -0.15 18.15 -15.66
C LEU A 159 -0.63 19.54 -16.09
N ASN A 160 -1.29 20.30 -15.21
CA ASN A 160 -1.67 21.69 -15.48
C ASN A 160 -0.43 22.55 -15.72
N ARG A 161 0.63 22.36 -14.92
CA ARG A 161 1.90 23.07 -15.10
C ARG A 161 2.56 22.72 -16.44
N VAL A 162 2.63 21.44 -16.79
CA VAL A 162 3.21 21.00 -18.08
C VAL A 162 2.45 21.61 -19.26
N LEU A 163 1.11 21.60 -19.20
CA LEU A 163 0.26 22.20 -20.24
C LEU A 163 0.47 23.72 -20.31
N ALA A 164 0.39 24.42 -19.17
CA ALA A 164 0.56 25.88 -19.11
C ALA A 164 1.96 26.32 -19.58
N GLU A 165 3.03 25.66 -19.15
CA GLU A 165 4.40 25.96 -19.57
C GLU A 165 4.60 25.70 -21.06
N GLY A 166 3.99 24.63 -21.60
CA GLY A 166 4.04 24.32 -23.03
C GLY A 166 3.39 25.43 -23.87
N ILE A 167 2.21 25.88 -23.45
CA ILE A 167 1.46 26.96 -24.08
C ILE A 167 2.25 28.28 -24.00
N ALA A 168 2.70 28.66 -22.80
CA ALA A 168 3.40 29.93 -22.57
C ALA A 168 4.71 30.04 -23.35
N ARG A 169 5.40 28.91 -23.58
CA ARG A 169 6.63 28.87 -24.39
C ARG A 169 6.38 28.77 -25.89
N GLY A 170 5.12 28.65 -26.32
CA GLY A 170 4.76 28.47 -27.73
C GLY A 170 5.30 27.15 -28.31
N LYS A 171 5.38 26.08 -27.51
CA LYS A 171 5.84 24.77 -27.97
C LYS A 171 4.90 24.20 -29.03
N ASN A 172 5.42 23.29 -29.87
CA ASN A 172 4.57 22.53 -30.79
C ASN A 172 3.54 21.70 -29.98
N PRO A 173 2.24 21.68 -30.34
CA PRO A 173 1.24 20.87 -29.63
C PRO A 173 1.64 19.39 -29.50
N ARG A 174 2.32 18.82 -30.51
CA ARG A 174 2.84 17.44 -30.43
C ARG A 174 3.92 17.25 -29.38
N GLU A 175 4.74 18.27 -29.13
CA GLU A 175 5.74 18.26 -28.05
C GLU A 175 5.05 18.36 -26.69
N ILE A 176 4.05 19.23 -26.54
CA ILE A 176 3.26 19.34 -25.31
C ILE A 176 2.57 18.00 -25.00
N ALA A 177 1.96 17.37 -26.00
CA ALA A 177 1.34 16.05 -25.88
C ALA A 177 2.33 14.97 -25.40
N LYS A 178 3.57 15.01 -25.89
CA LYS A 178 4.64 14.11 -25.46
C LYS A 178 5.05 14.37 -24.00
N ASP A 179 5.17 15.64 -23.61
CA ASP A 179 5.52 16.04 -22.24
C ASP A 179 4.42 15.61 -21.23
N ILE A 180 3.15 15.78 -21.60
CA ILE A 180 1.99 15.30 -20.82
C ILE A 180 2.07 13.78 -20.64
N SER A 181 2.24 13.05 -21.75
CA SER A 181 2.29 11.58 -21.74
C SER A 181 3.43 11.06 -20.86
N SER A 182 4.61 11.68 -20.95
CA SER A 182 5.79 11.32 -20.17
C SER A 182 5.58 11.59 -18.67
N SER A 183 4.94 12.71 -18.34
CA SER A 183 4.62 13.08 -16.95
C SER A 183 3.65 12.09 -16.31
N VAL A 184 2.63 11.66 -17.06
CA VAL A 184 1.68 10.63 -16.62
C VAL A 184 2.38 9.30 -16.32
N THR A 185 3.25 8.82 -17.22
CA THR A 185 4.01 7.59 -16.99
C THR A 185 4.87 7.69 -15.73
N SER A 186 5.55 8.82 -15.52
CA SER A 186 6.35 9.04 -14.31
C SER A 186 5.52 9.04 -13.02
N LEU A 187 4.32 9.63 -13.04
CA LEU A 187 3.42 9.67 -11.87
C LEU A 187 2.90 8.28 -11.50
N ASP A 188 2.48 7.50 -12.51
CA ASP A 188 2.03 6.12 -12.35
C ASP A 188 3.15 5.27 -11.72
N ASP A 189 4.36 5.32 -12.31
CA ASP A 189 5.46 4.45 -11.92
C ASP A 189 6.04 4.75 -10.54
N VAL A 190 6.06 6.02 -10.13
CA VAL A 190 6.69 6.41 -8.86
C VAL A 190 5.65 6.49 -7.75
N ARG A 191 4.63 7.34 -7.87
CA ARG A 191 3.77 7.68 -6.73
C ARG A 191 2.65 6.68 -6.54
N ALA A 192 1.93 6.35 -7.61
CA ALA A 192 0.79 5.45 -7.53
C ALA A 192 1.21 4.01 -7.16
N ARG A 193 2.26 3.49 -7.81
CA ARG A 193 2.84 2.19 -7.42
C ARG A 193 3.38 2.20 -5.99
N ARG A 194 3.97 3.29 -5.51
CA ARG A 194 4.43 3.41 -4.10
C ARG A 194 3.25 3.33 -3.12
N ILE A 195 2.15 4.01 -3.42
CA ILE A 195 0.91 3.94 -2.62
C ILE A 195 0.43 2.48 -2.54
N ALA A 196 0.24 1.81 -3.69
CA ALA A 196 -0.18 0.41 -3.69
C ALA A 196 0.76 -0.54 -2.91
N ARG A 197 2.08 -0.37 -3.04
CA ARG A 197 3.08 -1.18 -2.31
C ARG A 197 3.22 -0.83 -0.82
N THR A 198 2.60 0.25 -0.38
CA THR A 198 2.63 0.68 1.03
C THR A 198 1.32 0.33 1.70
N GLU A 199 0.20 0.69 1.09
CA GLU A 199 -1.10 0.64 1.75
C GLU A 199 -1.72 -0.75 1.80
N ILE A 200 -1.57 -1.53 0.73
CA ILE A 200 -2.10 -2.90 0.69
C ILE A 200 -1.40 -3.78 1.75
N PRO A 201 -0.04 -3.83 1.83
CA PRO A 201 0.63 -4.56 2.91
C PRO A 201 0.37 -3.98 4.30
N THR A 202 0.28 -2.65 4.44
CA THR A 202 0.02 -2.01 5.74
C THR A 202 -1.34 -2.39 6.29
N ALA A 203 -2.39 -2.38 5.47
CA ALA A 203 -3.72 -2.80 5.90
C ALA A 203 -3.74 -4.26 6.37
N LEU A 204 -3.04 -5.16 5.67
CA LEU A 204 -2.92 -6.56 6.09
C LEU A 204 -2.25 -6.69 7.46
N ARG A 205 -1.09 -6.03 7.65
CA ARG A 205 -0.36 -6.07 8.92
C ARG A 205 -1.18 -5.49 10.07
N ARG A 206 -1.85 -4.36 9.83
CA ARG A 206 -2.71 -3.70 10.80
C ARG A 206 -3.84 -4.62 11.24
N ALA A 207 -4.54 -5.25 10.30
CA ALA A 207 -5.61 -6.19 10.63
C ALA A 207 -5.15 -7.37 11.51
N ARG A 208 -3.91 -7.85 11.33
CA ARG A 208 -3.34 -8.91 12.17
C ARG A 208 -3.05 -8.45 13.59
N MET A 209 -2.42 -7.29 13.75
CA MET A 209 -2.14 -6.74 15.07
C MET A 209 -3.43 -6.31 15.78
N ASP A 210 -4.40 -5.79 15.03
CA ASP A 210 -5.69 -5.39 15.56
C ASP A 210 -6.48 -6.60 16.11
N GLU A 211 -6.52 -7.73 15.40
CA GLU A 211 -7.13 -8.95 15.94
C GLU A 211 -6.32 -9.53 17.12
N THR A 212 -5.00 -9.34 17.11
CA THR A 212 -4.14 -9.76 18.23
C THR A 212 -4.47 -9.01 19.51
N ASP A 213 -4.56 -7.67 19.45
CA ASP A 213 -4.90 -6.85 20.61
C ASP A 213 -6.27 -7.21 21.18
N ASP A 214 -7.26 -7.34 20.29
CA ASP A 214 -8.63 -7.70 20.65
C ASP A 214 -8.69 -9.08 21.31
N ALA A 215 -7.91 -10.04 20.80
CA ALA A 215 -7.83 -11.38 21.38
C ALA A 215 -7.14 -11.39 22.75
N GLN A 216 -6.06 -10.62 22.93
CA GLN A 216 -5.38 -10.49 24.22
C GLN A 216 -6.32 -9.88 25.27
N GLU A 217 -7.04 -8.82 24.93
CA GLU A 217 -8.00 -8.16 25.81
C GLU A 217 -9.16 -9.08 26.21
N ARG A 218 -9.80 -9.75 25.24
CA ARG A 218 -11.01 -10.54 25.50
C ARG A 218 -10.76 -11.90 26.12
N TYR A 219 -9.66 -12.55 25.77
CA TYR A 219 -9.40 -13.94 26.13
C TYR A 219 -8.23 -14.13 27.08
N GLY A 220 -7.52 -13.05 27.45
CA GLY A 220 -6.36 -13.10 28.34
C GLY A 220 -5.20 -13.94 27.79
N ILE A 221 -5.16 -14.15 26.47
CA ILE A 221 -4.03 -14.83 25.83
C ILE A 221 -2.82 -13.90 25.80
N ARG A 222 -1.61 -14.45 25.79
CA ARG A 222 -0.38 -13.69 25.65
C ARG A 222 0.31 -14.03 24.34
N THR A 223 0.56 -13.01 23.54
CA THR A 223 1.17 -13.17 22.22
C THR A 223 2.22 -12.10 21.96
N MET A 224 3.25 -12.47 21.22
CA MET A 224 4.22 -11.53 20.64
C MET A 224 4.21 -11.66 19.12
N GLU A 225 4.41 -10.54 18.42
CA GLU A 225 4.53 -10.46 16.97
C GLU A 225 5.95 -10.79 16.52
N MET A 226 6.13 -12.00 15.99
CA MET A 226 7.35 -12.35 15.27
C MET A 226 7.44 -11.55 13.96
N HIS A 227 8.47 -10.73 13.81
CA HIS A 227 8.67 -9.99 12.56
C HIS A 227 9.11 -10.94 11.44
N ILE A 228 8.37 -10.96 10.33
CA ILE A 228 8.68 -11.78 9.15
C ILE A 228 9.04 -10.88 7.98
N SER A 229 10.34 -10.70 7.79
CA SER A 229 10.90 -10.02 6.63
C SER A 229 10.76 -10.87 5.36
N ALA A 230 10.58 -10.20 4.21
CA ALA A 230 10.49 -10.88 2.91
C ALA A 230 11.81 -11.52 2.45
N LEU A 231 12.94 -11.08 3.00
CA LEU A 231 14.29 -11.57 2.68
C LEU A 231 14.53 -11.65 1.16
N SER A 232 13.99 -10.68 0.45
CA SER A 232 14.17 -10.46 -0.98
C SER A 232 15.48 -9.73 -1.25
N PRO A 233 15.98 -9.70 -2.51
CA PRO A 233 17.15 -8.89 -2.89
C PRO A 233 17.06 -7.41 -2.49
N THR A 234 15.85 -6.87 -2.34
CA THR A 234 15.57 -5.48 -1.99
C THR A 234 15.22 -5.27 -0.51
N THR A 235 15.33 -6.30 0.32
CA THR A 235 15.08 -6.16 1.76
C THR A 235 16.15 -5.28 2.40
N ARG A 236 15.72 -4.31 3.21
CA ARG A 236 16.63 -3.40 3.93
C ARG A 236 17.33 -4.13 5.08
N ARG A 237 18.56 -3.72 5.41
CA ARG A 237 19.36 -4.33 6.51
C ARG A 237 18.61 -4.34 7.83
N THR A 238 18.00 -3.21 8.22
CA THR A 238 17.21 -3.08 9.46
C THR A 238 16.00 -4.04 9.49
N HIS A 239 15.37 -4.29 8.33
CA HIS A 239 14.26 -5.21 8.20
C HIS A 239 14.72 -6.67 8.29
N ALA A 240 15.83 -7.03 7.66
CA ALA A 240 16.42 -8.37 7.77
C ALA A 240 16.97 -8.66 9.18
N ALA A 241 17.52 -7.65 9.87
CA ALA A 241 17.97 -7.75 11.25
C ALA A 241 16.82 -8.09 12.20
N ARG A 242 15.64 -7.47 12.01
CA ARG A 242 14.44 -7.73 12.81
C ARG A 242 13.80 -9.11 12.53
N HIS A 243 14.17 -9.81 11.45
CA HIS A 243 13.56 -11.11 11.11
C HIS A 243 13.63 -12.11 12.28
N ALA A 244 12.52 -12.80 12.54
CA ALA A 244 12.38 -13.81 13.60
C ALA A 244 12.56 -13.28 15.04
N THR A 245 12.58 -11.96 15.23
CA THR A 245 12.54 -11.34 16.58
C THR A 245 11.09 -11.09 17.00
N LEU A 246 10.83 -11.18 18.30
CA LEU A 246 9.50 -11.06 18.92
C LEU A 246 9.35 -9.66 19.51
N HIS A 247 8.20 -9.05 19.27
CA HIS A 247 7.87 -7.69 19.72
C HIS A 247 6.39 -7.64 20.13
N THR A 248 6.01 -6.69 20.97
CA THR A 248 4.60 -6.37 21.17
C THR A 248 3.98 -5.79 19.90
N THR A 249 2.65 -5.73 19.83
CA THR A 249 1.95 -5.07 18.72
C THR A 249 2.26 -3.57 18.68
N GLU A 250 2.43 -2.92 19.83
CA GLU A 250 2.85 -1.52 19.96
C GLU A 250 4.26 -1.31 19.42
N GLU A 251 5.24 -2.10 19.87
CA GLU A 251 6.63 -2.03 19.39
C GLU A 251 6.74 -2.23 17.87
N GLN A 252 5.88 -3.05 17.26
CA GLN A 252 5.85 -3.21 15.80
C GLN A 252 5.22 -2.01 15.10
N ARG A 253 4.16 -1.42 15.66
CA ARG A 253 3.52 -0.23 15.10
C ARG A 253 4.48 0.95 15.12
N ASP A 254 5.15 1.17 16.25
CA ASP A 254 6.12 2.24 16.42
C ASP A 254 7.28 2.09 15.44
N TRP A 255 7.86 0.89 15.37
CA TRP A 255 8.95 0.63 14.43
C TRP A 255 8.55 0.83 12.96
N TRP A 256 7.32 0.51 12.57
CA TRP A 256 6.84 0.78 11.20
C TRP A 256 6.49 2.25 10.95
N ALA A 257 6.20 3.01 11.99
CA ALA A 257 5.97 4.46 11.93
C ALA A 257 7.29 5.25 11.85
N GLU A 258 8.40 4.68 12.32
CA GLU A 258 9.73 5.27 12.19
C GLU A 258 10.21 5.35 10.73
N ASP A 259 10.77 6.50 10.37
CA ASP A 259 11.34 6.82 9.06
C ASP A 259 10.44 6.38 7.89
N ALA A 260 10.95 5.48 7.04
CA ALA A 260 10.26 4.92 5.91
C ALA A 260 10.01 3.42 6.08
N ASN A 261 10.02 2.87 7.30
CA ASN A 261 9.98 1.43 7.53
C ASN A 261 8.73 0.77 6.94
N SER A 262 7.57 1.40 7.01
CA SER A 262 6.33 0.89 6.40
C SER A 262 6.29 1.03 4.88
N ILE A 263 7.01 1.99 4.31
CA ILE A 263 6.96 2.34 2.89
C ILE A 263 7.57 1.23 2.03
N ASN A 264 6.83 0.81 0.99
CA ASN A 264 7.27 -0.19 0.01
C ASN A 264 7.76 -1.50 0.67
N CYS A 265 7.21 -1.83 1.84
CA CYS A 265 7.68 -2.89 2.70
C CYS A 265 6.85 -4.17 2.53
N LYS A 266 7.52 -5.26 2.12
CA LYS A 266 6.93 -6.60 1.96
C LYS A 266 6.97 -7.46 3.22
N CYS A 267 7.42 -6.90 4.35
CA CYS A 267 7.45 -7.62 5.63
C CYS A 267 6.02 -7.77 6.19
N SER A 268 5.85 -8.79 7.04
CA SER A 268 4.62 -9.11 7.76
C SER A 268 4.97 -9.40 9.23
N THR A 269 3.97 -9.68 10.07
CA THR A 269 4.18 -10.26 11.40
C THR A 269 3.61 -11.67 11.47
N VAL A 270 3.95 -12.44 12.50
CA VAL A 270 3.22 -13.66 12.89
C VAL A 270 3.09 -13.67 14.40
N SER A 271 1.88 -13.67 14.92
CA SER A 271 1.65 -13.74 16.37
C SER A 271 2.00 -15.12 16.89
N VAL A 272 2.80 -15.16 17.93
CA VAL A 272 3.31 -16.37 18.59
C VAL A 272 2.84 -16.33 20.03
N MET A 273 2.18 -17.38 20.51
CA MET A 273 1.82 -17.52 21.92
C MET A 273 3.07 -17.60 22.78
N VAL A 274 3.09 -16.86 23.89
CA VAL A 274 4.22 -16.80 24.83
C VAL A 274 3.81 -17.11 26.26
N ASP A 275 4.79 -17.48 27.08
CA ASP A 275 4.65 -17.58 28.54
C ASP A 275 4.74 -16.21 29.23
N ASP A 276 4.70 -16.21 30.57
CA ASP A 276 4.78 -15.01 31.42
C ASP A 276 6.10 -14.25 31.27
N ASN A 277 7.14 -14.91 30.76
CA ASN A 277 8.47 -14.33 30.53
C ASN A 277 8.66 -13.90 29.07
N GLY A 278 7.61 -13.94 28.23
CA GLY A 278 7.68 -13.61 26.82
C GLY A 278 8.36 -14.68 25.96
N LYS A 279 8.58 -15.89 26.47
CA LYS A 279 9.19 -16.99 25.71
C LYS A 279 8.13 -17.74 24.91
N PRO A 280 8.37 -18.10 23.64
CA PRO A 280 7.44 -18.88 22.84
C PRO A 280 7.04 -20.19 23.49
N LEU A 281 5.74 -20.48 23.53
CA LEU A 281 5.25 -21.80 23.97
C LEU A 281 5.72 -22.93 23.03
N VAL A 282 6.00 -22.61 21.77
CA VAL A 282 6.57 -23.52 20.77
C VAL A 282 7.81 -22.87 20.11
N PRO A 283 9.01 -23.00 20.72
CA PRO A 283 10.22 -22.33 20.22
C PRO A 283 10.64 -22.69 18.81
N ALA A 284 10.31 -23.91 18.36
CA ALA A 284 10.65 -24.42 17.04
C ALA A 284 10.18 -23.53 15.87
N ILE A 285 9.11 -22.74 16.06
CA ILE A 285 8.61 -21.84 15.02
C ILE A 285 9.54 -20.64 14.78
N VAL A 286 10.14 -20.11 15.85
CA VAL A 286 11.12 -19.03 15.79
C VAL A 286 12.43 -19.55 15.18
N GLU A 287 12.87 -20.73 15.59
CA GLU A 287 14.05 -21.37 15.02
C GLU A 287 13.89 -21.69 13.52
N SER A 288 12.68 -22.07 13.10
CA SER A 288 12.36 -22.26 11.68
C SER A 288 12.49 -20.95 10.88
N ALA A 289 12.01 -19.83 11.43
CA ALA A 289 12.15 -18.52 10.80
C ALA A 289 13.63 -18.07 10.74
N LYS A 290 14.41 -18.26 11.83
CA LYS A 290 15.86 -18.00 11.83
C LYS A 290 16.59 -18.84 10.79
N ARG A 291 16.27 -20.13 10.68
CA ARG A 291 16.87 -21.02 9.67
C ARG A 291 16.56 -20.55 8.25
N ASN A 292 15.37 -20.04 8.00
CA ASN A 292 15.02 -19.44 6.70
C ASN A 292 15.91 -18.22 6.39
N LYS A 293 16.19 -17.36 7.38
CA LYS A 293 17.16 -16.25 7.23
C LYS A 293 18.54 -16.77 6.83
N GLN A 294 19.09 -17.73 7.56
CA GLN A 294 20.40 -18.33 7.29
C GLN A 294 20.48 -18.91 5.87
N VAL A 295 19.44 -19.62 5.43
CA VAL A 295 19.38 -20.18 4.07
C VAL A 295 19.38 -19.08 3.00
N MET A 296 18.74 -17.95 3.27
CA MET A 296 18.69 -16.83 2.33
C MET A 296 19.98 -16.01 2.34
N GLU A 297 20.66 -15.92 3.48
CA GLU A 297 22.01 -15.35 3.62
C GLU A 297 23.03 -16.16 2.83
N ALA A 298 23.07 -17.49 3.04
CA ALA A 298 23.95 -18.39 2.29
C ALA A 298 23.73 -18.34 0.77
N LYS A 299 22.53 -17.94 0.32
CA LYS A 299 22.19 -17.74 -1.10
C LYS A 299 22.58 -16.36 -1.64
N GLY A 300 23.15 -15.47 -0.81
CA GLY A 300 23.56 -14.12 -1.20
C GLY A 300 22.41 -13.24 -1.69
N ARG A 301 21.20 -13.40 -1.11
CA ARG A 301 19.94 -12.79 -1.60
C ARG A 301 19.79 -11.29 -1.29
N GLY A 302 20.80 -10.48 -1.60
CA GLY A 302 20.76 -9.01 -1.52
C GLY A 302 21.87 -8.41 -0.65
N PRO A 303 21.96 -7.07 -0.54
CA PRO A 303 23.00 -6.41 0.25
C PRO A 303 22.96 -6.75 1.74
N TRP A 304 21.79 -7.13 2.26
CA TRP A 304 21.59 -7.52 3.66
C TRP A 304 22.13 -8.92 3.99
N ALA A 305 22.42 -9.75 2.97
CA ALA A 305 22.95 -11.11 3.11
C ALA A 305 24.49 -11.14 3.18
N LYS A 306 25.14 -9.99 3.02
CA LYS A 306 26.59 -9.86 3.15
C LYS A 306 26.88 -9.38 4.56
N GLU A 307 27.67 -10.15 5.30
CA GLU A 307 28.26 -9.69 6.55
C GLU A 307 29.05 -8.40 6.26
N GLU A 308 28.88 -7.40 7.14
CA GLU A 308 29.90 -6.37 7.32
C GLU A 308 30.94 -6.92 8.29
#